data_AF-A0A530YYX4-F1
#
_entry.id   AF-A0A530YYX4-F1
#
_cell.length_a   1.000
_cell.length_b   1.000
_cell.length_c   1.000
_cell.angle_alpha   90.00
_cell.angle_beta   90.00
_cell.angle_gamma   90.00
#
_symmetry.space_group_name_H-M   'P 1'
#
loop_
_entity.id
_entity.type
_entity.pdbx_description
1 polymer ?
#
loop_
_entity_poly.entity_id
_entity_poly.type
_entity_poly.pdbx_seq_one_letter_code
_entity_poly.pdbx_strand_id
1 'polypeptide(L)'
;MRLFSKLATAFASALLCACLAHAQAQQPENIPQENSDAIARAMAAGLLERQTGAAVPADKFWAYEVDFNLDGLSEIYAYVADPACDGAKCGLFLFVLEGDGYREVLGDIPGARLTPPDRVALGAFKRNGFIDLQLDHKLFGWAGDHYAEVSTFPATSLDGAVFIAACQKSKSSEQPEEGEAERVAGECQCQFNRLQAIGFTQADLDQYAASLGENFEYPSGDKEKAWQAVSTQASDTATGCDVVSGKSQWQPAYFNHGDQPQQRLDFNDFVAACPAQHFILTNRKVGSPDRALSLCGCLAREMPTQGVAQEGLDLLTQYYRDEIADADLEAQDANLLTAHDKASEACLDQFPAK
;
A
#
# COMPACT_ATOMS: atom_id res chain seq x y z
N MET A 1 -19.38 -48.32 -55.28
CA MET A 1 -18.27 -49.10 -54.70
C MET A 1 -17.49 -48.14 -53.80
N ARG A 2 -17.58 -48.27 -52.47
CA ARG A 2 -16.62 -48.99 -51.59
C ARG A 2 -15.15 -48.59 -51.91
N LEU A 3 -14.26 -48.21 -51.01
CA LEU A 3 -14.22 -47.99 -49.55
C LEU A 3 -12.72 -47.72 -49.23
N PHE A 4 -12.43 -46.90 -48.20
CA PHE A 4 -11.14 -46.76 -47.49
C PHE A 4 -9.91 -46.23 -48.27
N SER A 5 -9.24 -45.16 -47.81
CA SER A 5 -8.32 -45.24 -46.67
C SER A 5 -8.24 -43.89 -45.93
N LYS A 6 -8.74 -43.91 -44.69
CA LYS A 6 -8.52 -42.89 -43.66
C LYS A 6 -7.16 -43.20 -43.00
N LEU A 7 -6.06 -42.61 -43.46
CA LEU A 7 -4.76 -42.69 -42.75
C LEU A 7 -3.75 -41.61 -43.18
N ALA A 8 -4.21 -40.43 -43.60
CA ALA A 8 -3.33 -39.31 -43.96
C ALA A 8 -3.75 -37.96 -43.33
N THR A 9 -4.63 -37.97 -42.33
CA THR A 9 -5.08 -36.77 -41.59
C THR A 9 -4.76 -36.82 -40.10
N ALA A 10 -3.84 -37.69 -39.68
CA ALA A 10 -3.41 -37.80 -38.28
C ALA A 10 -2.01 -37.22 -38.00
N PHE A 11 -1.32 -36.63 -38.99
CA PHE A 11 0.03 -36.09 -38.82
C PHE A 11 0.16 -34.56 -38.99
N ALA A 12 -0.94 -33.84 -39.22
CA ALA A 12 -0.94 -32.37 -39.28
C ALA A 12 -1.56 -31.70 -38.03
N SER A 13 -2.19 -32.45 -37.13
CA SER A 13 -2.77 -31.92 -35.89
C SER A 13 -1.89 -32.13 -34.65
N ALA A 14 -0.80 -32.89 -34.75
CA ALA A 14 0.16 -33.11 -33.65
C ALA A 14 1.28 -32.06 -33.60
N LEU A 15 1.51 -31.31 -34.68
CA LEU A 15 2.53 -30.24 -34.75
C LEU A 15 1.98 -28.84 -34.43
N LEU A 16 0.65 -28.66 -34.40
CA LEU A 16 0.01 -27.40 -34.00
C LEU A 16 -0.38 -27.35 -32.51
N CYS A 17 -0.39 -28.48 -31.80
CA CYS A 17 -0.57 -28.53 -30.35
C CYS A 17 0.74 -28.50 -29.55
N ALA A 18 1.91 -28.59 -30.21
CA ALA A 18 3.21 -28.53 -29.55
C ALA A 18 3.80 -27.10 -29.47
N CYS A 19 3.26 -26.14 -30.24
CA CYS A 19 3.72 -24.74 -30.24
C CYS A 19 2.84 -23.78 -29.42
N LEU A 20 1.77 -24.28 -28.78
CA LEU A 20 0.93 -23.49 -27.86
C LEU A 20 1.18 -23.85 -26.38
N ALA A 21 2.14 -24.73 -26.09
CA ALA A 21 2.44 -25.20 -24.74
C ALA A 21 3.70 -24.56 -24.11
N HIS A 22 4.34 -23.58 -24.75
CA HIS A 22 5.54 -22.89 -24.22
C HIS A 22 5.49 -21.37 -24.37
N ALA A 23 4.29 -20.80 -24.31
CA ALA A 23 4.12 -19.37 -24.07
C ALA A 23 3.46 -19.13 -22.70
N GLN A 24 3.95 -19.83 -21.66
CA GLN A 24 4.13 -19.09 -20.41
C GLN A 24 5.29 -18.15 -20.71
N ALA A 25 4.97 -16.93 -21.14
CA ALA A 25 5.91 -15.84 -20.97
C ALA A 25 6.32 -15.90 -19.49
N GLN A 26 7.56 -16.30 -19.22
CA GLN A 26 8.19 -16.05 -17.93
C GLN A 26 7.97 -14.55 -17.71
N GLN A 27 7.08 -14.19 -16.79
CA GLN A 27 6.98 -12.80 -16.38
C GLN A 27 8.40 -12.41 -15.96
N PRO A 28 8.93 -11.28 -16.45
CA PRO A 28 10.22 -10.81 -15.97
C PRO A 28 10.15 -10.71 -14.44
N GLU A 29 11.17 -11.23 -13.75
CA GLU A 29 11.24 -11.18 -12.29
C GLU A 29 11.04 -9.73 -11.83
N ASN A 30 9.99 -9.50 -11.05
CA ASN A 30 9.75 -8.22 -10.41
C ASN A 30 10.36 -8.28 -9.01
N ILE A 31 11.70 -8.25 -8.96
CA ILE A 31 12.48 -8.37 -7.72
C ILE A 31 12.01 -7.39 -6.63
N PRO A 32 11.69 -6.11 -6.92
CA PRO A 32 11.12 -5.21 -5.92
C PRO A 32 9.84 -5.75 -5.26
N GLN A 33 8.90 -6.28 -6.06
CA GLN A 33 7.68 -6.87 -5.53
C GLN A 33 7.98 -8.15 -4.72
N GLU A 34 8.85 -9.02 -5.23
CA GLU A 34 9.21 -10.26 -4.52
C GLU A 34 9.87 -9.98 -3.16
N ASN A 35 10.70 -8.95 -3.09
CA ASN A 35 11.32 -8.51 -1.84
C ASN A 35 10.26 -7.93 -0.88
N SER A 36 9.36 -7.07 -1.37
CA SER A 36 8.24 -6.55 -0.55
C SER A 36 7.35 -7.68 -0.01
N ASP A 37 6.99 -8.67 -0.83
CA ASP A 37 6.21 -9.83 -0.38
C ASP A 37 6.97 -10.71 0.63
N ALA A 38 8.29 -10.80 0.54
CA ALA A 38 9.12 -11.50 1.52
C ALA A 38 9.18 -10.76 2.87
N ILE A 39 9.33 -9.44 2.83
CA ILE A 39 9.34 -8.56 4.01
C ILE A 39 7.96 -8.59 4.70
N ALA A 40 6.89 -8.46 3.91
CA ALA A 40 5.51 -8.56 4.40
C ALA A 40 5.27 -9.89 5.13
N ARG A 41 5.75 -11.01 4.57
CA ARG A 41 5.64 -12.33 5.20
C ARG A 41 6.42 -12.43 6.50
N ALA A 42 7.64 -11.90 6.55
CA ALA A 42 8.44 -11.88 7.77
C ALA A 42 7.75 -11.06 8.88
N MET A 43 7.20 -9.89 8.56
CA MET A 43 6.43 -9.07 9.49
C MET A 43 5.13 -9.75 9.93
N ALA A 44 4.38 -10.33 8.98
CA ALA A 44 3.11 -10.99 9.22
C ALA A 44 3.24 -12.18 10.18
N ALA A 45 4.35 -12.92 10.17
CA ALA A 45 4.56 -14.07 11.06
C ALA A 45 4.33 -13.71 12.54
N GLY A 46 4.98 -12.63 13.01
CA GLY A 46 4.84 -12.16 14.40
C GLY A 46 3.46 -11.55 14.68
N LEU A 47 2.88 -10.83 13.71
CA LEU A 47 1.55 -10.23 13.83
C LEU A 47 0.46 -11.30 13.96
N LEU A 48 0.51 -12.32 13.11
CA LEU A 48 -0.40 -13.46 13.12
C LEU A 48 -0.26 -14.29 14.39
N GLU A 49 0.96 -14.53 14.88
CA GLU A 49 1.15 -15.25 16.14
C GLU A 49 0.47 -14.52 17.30
N ARG A 50 0.65 -13.20 17.40
CA ARG A 50 -0.03 -12.39 18.43
C ARG A 50 -1.55 -12.42 18.27
N GLN A 51 -2.05 -12.32 17.03
CA GLN A 51 -3.48 -12.24 16.74
C GLN A 51 -4.21 -13.58 16.95
N THR A 52 -3.55 -14.70 16.63
CA THR A 52 -4.16 -16.04 16.67
C THR A 52 -3.81 -16.82 17.94
N GLY A 53 -2.79 -16.35 18.69
CA GLY A 53 -2.26 -16.96 19.91
C GLY A 53 -1.33 -18.15 19.67
N ALA A 54 -0.91 -18.39 18.43
CA ALA A 54 0.03 -19.46 18.07
C ALA A 54 0.77 -19.13 16.77
N ALA A 55 2.03 -19.57 16.66
CA ALA A 55 2.79 -19.46 15.42
C ALA A 55 2.06 -20.14 14.25
N VAL A 56 1.90 -19.41 13.15
CA VAL A 56 1.33 -19.94 11.91
C VAL A 56 2.49 -20.46 11.03
N PRO A 57 2.44 -21.72 10.55
CA PRO A 57 3.48 -22.24 9.67
C PRO A 57 3.64 -21.39 8.40
N ALA A 58 4.88 -21.12 7.99
CA ALA A 58 5.17 -20.23 6.84
C ALA A 58 4.58 -20.71 5.50
N ASP A 59 4.27 -22.01 5.37
CA ASP A 59 3.60 -22.59 4.20
C ASP A 59 2.07 -22.47 4.24
N LYS A 60 1.51 -21.96 5.34
CA LYS A 60 0.07 -21.82 5.57
C LYS A 60 -0.45 -20.41 5.37
N PHE A 61 0.43 -19.44 5.13
CA PHE A 61 0.00 -18.07 4.89
C PHE A 61 0.84 -17.38 3.83
N TRP A 62 0.28 -16.32 3.29
CA TRP A 62 0.99 -15.33 2.51
C TRP A 62 0.62 -13.94 3.01
N ALA A 63 1.47 -12.98 2.70
CA ALA A 63 1.26 -11.59 3.05
C ALA A 63 1.85 -10.69 1.98
N TYR A 64 1.32 -9.48 1.90
CA TYR A 64 1.86 -8.40 1.08
C TYR A 64 1.68 -7.07 1.81
N GLU A 65 2.57 -6.13 1.53
CA GLU A 65 2.51 -4.76 2.04
C GLU A 65 1.49 -3.95 1.22
N VAL A 66 0.72 -3.11 1.91
CA VAL A 66 -0.14 -2.09 1.30
C VAL A 66 0.01 -0.83 2.13
N ASP A 67 0.11 0.33 1.51
CA ASP A 67 0.03 1.61 2.21
C ASP A 67 -1.34 2.20 1.94
N PHE A 68 -2.30 1.84 2.79
CA PHE A 68 -3.67 2.29 2.70
C PHE A 68 -3.80 3.76 3.05
N ASN A 69 -2.95 4.30 3.93
CA ASN A 69 -3.08 5.69 4.38
C ASN A 69 -2.18 6.68 3.63
N LEU A 70 -1.24 6.17 2.85
CA LEU A 70 -0.19 6.89 2.11
C LEU A 70 0.73 7.69 3.04
N ASP A 71 0.98 7.17 4.25
CA ASP A 71 1.94 7.76 5.20
C ASP A 71 3.36 7.24 5.01
N GLY A 72 3.53 6.31 4.07
CA GLY A 72 4.79 5.70 3.71
C GLY A 72 5.23 4.54 4.59
N LEU A 73 4.40 4.13 5.53
CA LEU A 73 4.50 2.89 6.26
C LEU A 73 3.47 1.91 5.74
N SER A 74 3.88 0.66 5.64
CA SER A 74 3.00 -0.36 5.09
C SER A 74 2.13 -0.96 6.18
N GLU A 75 0.84 -1.01 5.93
CA GLU A 75 -0.03 -2.02 6.50
C GLU A 75 0.27 -3.41 5.94
N ILE A 76 -0.01 -4.41 6.76
CA ILE A 76 0.27 -5.81 6.43
C ILE A 76 -1.04 -6.51 6.17
N TYR A 77 -1.26 -6.86 4.90
CA TYR A 77 -2.31 -7.76 4.51
C TYR A 77 -1.79 -9.20 4.61
N ALA A 78 -2.50 -10.06 5.32
CA ALA A 78 -2.13 -11.47 5.47
C ALA A 78 -3.33 -12.39 5.28
N TYR A 79 -3.12 -13.51 4.61
CA TYR A 79 -4.14 -14.55 4.48
C TYR A 79 -3.59 -15.89 4.93
N VAL A 80 -4.28 -16.52 5.88
CA VAL A 80 -3.96 -17.84 6.42
C VAL A 80 -4.92 -18.86 5.84
N ALA A 81 -4.40 -19.79 5.05
CA ALA A 81 -5.21 -20.80 4.39
C ALA A 81 -5.53 -21.99 5.30
N ASP A 82 -6.81 -22.19 5.60
CA ASP A 82 -7.33 -23.39 6.24
C ASP A 82 -8.68 -23.80 5.60
N PRO A 83 -8.86 -25.05 5.13
CA PRO A 83 -10.14 -25.52 4.60
C PRO A 83 -11.30 -25.48 5.61
N ALA A 84 -11.01 -25.56 6.91
CA ALA A 84 -11.98 -25.49 7.99
C ALA A 84 -12.11 -24.07 8.57
N CYS A 85 -11.75 -23.05 7.78
CA CYS A 85 -11.62 -21.71 8.32
C CYS A 85 -12.96 -21.09 8.74
N ASP A 86 -13.00 -20.59 9.98
CA ASP A 86 -14.13 -19.88 10.58
C ASP A 86 -13.86 -18.37 10.75
N GLY A 87 -12.67 -17.89 10.36
CA GLY A 87 -12.25 -16.50 10.47
C GLY A 87 -11.63 -16.13 11.83
N ALA A 88 -11.61 -17.05 12.80
CA ALA A 88 -11.06 -16.74 14.13
C ALA A 88 -9.52 -16.80 14.14
N LYS A 89 -8.94 -17.85 13.54
CA LYS A 89 -7.48 -18.12 13.53
C LYS A 89 -6.89 -18.23 12.13
N CYS A 90 -7.71 -18.03 11.12
CA CYS A 90 -7.40 -18.25 9.73
C CYS A 90 -8.19 -17.26 8.88
N GLY A 91 -7.94 -17.27 7.58
CA GLY A 91 -8.58 -16.35 6.64
C GLY A 91 -7.79 -15.06 6.56
N LEU A 92 -8.51 -13.99 6.24
CA LEU A 92 -7.96 -12.70 5.94
C LEU A 92 -7.74 -11.85 7.20
N PHE A 93 -6.57 -11.22 7.30
CA PHE A 93 -6.20 -10.25 8.31
C PHE A 93 -5.64 -8.99 7.65
N LEU A 94 -5.97 -7.82 8.17
CA LEU A 94 -5.34 -6.56 7.80
C LEU A 94 -4.83 -5.89 9.07
N PHE A 95 -3.51 -5.75 9.17
CA PHE A 95 -2.86 -5.09 10.29
C PHE A 95 -2.52 -3.65 9.91
N VAL A 96 -3.18 -2.71 10.57
CA VAL A 96 -2.98 -1.27 10.41
C VAL A 96 -2.07 -0.74 11.51
N LEU A 97 -1.04 0.02 11.16
CA LEU A 97 -0.21 0.69 12.16
C LEU A 97 -0.90 1.98 12.63
N GLU A 98 -1.43 1.98 13.84
CA GLU A 98 -2.11 3.14 14.43
C GLU A 98 -1.41 3.58 15.71
N GLY A 99 -0.96 4.84 15.73
CA GLY A 99 -0.19 5.37 16.85
C GLY A 99 1.07 4.54 17.09
N ASP A 100 1.08 3.80 18.20
CA ASP A 100 2.22 3.00 18.67
C ASP A 100 2.14 1.50 18.34
N GLY A 101 1.08 1.01 17.70
CA GLY A 101 0.83 -0.44 17.55
C GLY A 101 0.17 -0.86 16.25
N TYR A 102 0.47 -2.07 15.79
CA TYR A 102 -0.33 -2.71 14.74
C TYR A 102 -1.63 -3.25 15.34
N ARG A 103 -2.76 -2.84 14.77
CA ARG A 103 -4.09 -3.38 15.10
C ARG A 103 -4.64 -4.15 13.91
N GLU A 104 -5.21 -5.32 14.18
CA GLU A 104 -5.98 -6.05 13.17
C GLU A 104 -7.38 -5.46 13.08
N VAL A 105 -7.81 -5.07 11.87
CA VAL A 105 -9.05 -4.27 11.70
C VAL A 105 -10.21 -4.99 11.01
N LEU A 106 -10.00 -6.18 10.44
CA LEU A 106 -11.10 -6.91 9.76
C LEU A 106 -11.89 -7.78 10.73
N GLY A 107 -11.35 -8.10 11.90
CA GLY A 107 -12.07 -8.79 12.97
C GLY A 107 -13.30 -8.03 13.47
N ASP A 108 -13.30 -6.71 13.32
CA ASP A 108 -14.42 -5.84 13.71
C ASP A 108 -15.60 -5.90 12.71
N ILE A 109 -15.37 -6.46 11.51
CA ILE A 109 -16.39 -6.57 10.45
C ILE A 109 -16.89 -8.02 10.37
N PRO A 110 -18.18 -8.28 10.65
CA PRO A 110 -18.74 -9.63 10.58
C PRO A 110 -18.51 -10.28 9.20
N GLY A 111 -17.78 -11.40 9.21
CA GLY A 111 -17.50 -12.21 8.02
C GLY A 111 -16.39 -11.68 7.10
N ALA A 112 -15.78 -10.52 7.36
CA ALA A 112 -14.74 -9.95 6.50
C ALA A 112 -13.52 -10.88 6.35
N ARG A 113 -13.10 -11.51 7.45
CA ARG A 113 -11.98 -12.46 7.46
C ARG A 113 -12.22 -13.72 6.61
N LEU A 114 -13.46 -14.02 6.24
CA LEU A 114 -13.81 -15.14 5.38
C LEU A 114 -13.86 -14.77 3.90
N THR A 115 -13.55 -13.52 3.55
CA THR A 115 -13.54 -13.07 2.15
C THR A 115 -12.42 -13.80 1.40
N PRO A 116 -12.73 -14.49 0.29
CA PRO A 116 -11.71 -15.11 -0.55
C PRO A 116 -10.73 -14.06 -1.10
N PRO A 117 -9.42 -14.37 -1.20
CA PRO A 117 -8.40 -13.43 -1.66
C PRO A 117 -8.68 -12.82 -3.04
N ASP A 118 -9.25 -13.61 -3.96
CA ASP A 118 -9.62 -13.19 -5.32
C ASP A 118 -10.81 -12.20 -5.36
N ARG A 119 -11.40 -11.94 -4.20
CA ARG A 119 -12.54 -11.02 -4.02
C ARG A 119 -12.20 -9.85 -3.11
N VAL A 120 -10.92 -9.63 -2.86
CA VAL A 120 -10.43 -8.47 -2.12
C VAL A 120 -9.75 -7.53 -3.07
N ALA A 121 -10.13 -6.26 -3.02
CA ALA A 121 -9.55 -5.23 -3.86
C ALA A 121 -9.43 -3.91 -3.11
N LEU A 122 -8.43 -3.11 -3.49
CA LEU A 122 -8.35 -1.71 -3.09
C LEU A 122 -9.39 -0.91 -3.88
N GLY A 123 -10.08 -0.03 -3.18
CA GLY A 123 -11.00 0.93 -3.76
C GLY A 123 -10.26 2.07 -4.46
N ALA A 124 -10.98 2.77 -5.33
CA ALA A 124 -10.40 3.87 -6.09
C ALA A 124 -10.26 5.17 -5.27
N PHE A 125 -10.82 5.23 -4.06
CA PHE A 125 -10.90 6.47 -3.29
C PHE A 125 -10.42 6.29 -1.86
N LYS A 126 -9.96 7.38 -1.24
CA LYS A 126 -9.69 7.46 0.19
C LYS A 126 -10.87 8.06 0.96
N ARG A 127 -10.98 7.71 2.25
CA ARG A 127 -11.88 8.30 3.25
C ARG A 127 -11.12 8.42 4.56
N ASN A 128 -11.17 9.57 5.20
CA ASN A 128 -10.53 9.82 6.49
C ASN A 128 -9.06 9.35 6.54
N GLY A 129 -8.32 9.58 5.45
CA GLY A 129 -6.91 9.23 5.33
C GLY A 129 -6.62 7.84 4.76
N PHE A 130 -7.58 6.92 4.66
CA PHE A 130 -7.34 5.53 4.22
C PHE A 130 -8.06 5.18 2.92
N ILE A 131 -7.46 4.36 2.06
CA ILE A 131 -8.05 3.81 0.84
C ILE A 131 -9.25 2.91 1.20
N ASP A 132 -10.37 3.06 0.47
CA ASP A 132 -11.54 2.19 0.62
C ASP A 132 -11.13 0.72 0.34
N LEU A 133 -11.69 -0.23 1.07
CA LEU A 133 -11.43 -1.67 0.92
C LEU A 133 -12.68 -2.36 0.36
N GLN A 134 -12.55 -3.03 -0.78
CA GLN A 134 -13.61 -3.88 -1.30
C GLN A 134 -13.42 -5.31 -0.81
N LEU A 135 -14.47 -5.84 -0.16
CA LEU A 135 -14.58 -7.23 0.24
C LEU A 135 -15.82 -7.83 -0.42
N ASP A 136 -15.61 -8.78 -1.34
CA ASP A 136 -16.65 -9.33 -2.20
C ASP A 136 -17.37 -8.21 -2.99
N HIS A 137 -18.66 -8.02 -2.75
CA HIS A 137 -19.48 -7.00 -3.42
C HIS A 137 -19.71 -5.76 -2.55
N LYS A 138 -19.06 -5.67 -1.39
CA LYS A 138 -19.24 -4.58 -0.43
C LYS A 138 -18.00 -3.70 -0.39
N LEU A 139 -18.24 -2.40 -0.27
CA LEU A 139 -17.19 -1.39 -0.12
C LEU A 139 -17.17 -0.91 1.33
N PHE A 140 -16.00 -0.97 1.94
CA PHE A 140 -15.72 -0.51 3.30
C PHE A 140 -14.82 0.70 3.24
N GLY A 141 -15.13 1.73 4.02
CA GLY A 141 -14.34 2.94 4.13
C GLY A 141 -13.90 3.13 5.58
N TRP A 142 -12.83 3.89 5.79
CA TRP A 142 -12.37 4.22 7.13
C TRP A 142 -13.28 5.26 7.78
N ALA A 143 -13.89 4.92 8.91
CA ALA A 143 -14.80 5.78 9.66
C ALA A 143 -14.08 6.77 10.60
N GLY A 144 -12.75 6.66 10.71
CA GLY A 144 -11.90 7.46 11.60
C GLY A 144 -11.07 6.59 12.55
N ASP A 145 -11.61 5.43 12.92
CA ASP A 145 -10.99 4.47 13.85
C ASP A 145 -11.28 3.00 13.50
N HIS A 146 -12.00 2.70 12.41
CA HIS A 146 -12.21 1.34 11.91
C HIS A 146 -12.77 1.40 10.48
N TYR A 147 -12.74 0.26 9.78
CA TYR A 147 -13.47 0.11 8.52
C TYR A 147 -14.95 -0.19 8.76
N ALA A 148 -15.82 0.52 8.05
CA ALA A 148 -17.27 0.31 8.08
C ALA A 148 -17.86 0.40 6.66
N GLU A 149 -19.02 -0.21 6.44
CA GLU A 149 -19.64 -0.23 5.11
C GLU A 149 -19.98 1.18 4.66
N VAL A 150 -19.49 1.59 3.47
CA VAL A 150 -19.60 2.97 2.96
C VAL A 150 -21.05 3.44 2.84
N SER A 151 -22.00 2.51 2.63
CA SER A 151 -23.44 2.79 2.56
C SER A 151 -24.01 3.37 3.86
N THR A 152 -23.29 3.25 4.98
CA THR A 152 -23.69 3.75 6.30
C THR A 152 -23.20 5.18 6.57
N PHE A 153 -22.33 5.73 5.73
CA PHE A 153 -21.72 7.03 5.97
C PHE A 153 -22.71 8.16 5.63
N PRO A 154 -22.67 9.29 6.37
CA PRO A 154 -23.53 10.41 6.08
C PRO A 154 -23.15 11.02 4.72
N ALA A 155 -24.08 10.98 3.76
CA ALA A 155 -23.95 11.70 2.51
C ALA A 155 -24.51 13.12 2.68
N THR A 156 -23.80 14.12 2.14
CA THR A 156 -24.27 15.51 2.15
C THR A 156 -24.96 15.87 0.84
N SER A 157 -25.94 16.78 0.92
CA SER A 157 -26.51 17.45 -0.25
C SER A 157 -25.84 18.81 -0.38
N LEU A 158 -25.02 18.99 -1.42
CA LEU A 158 -24.24 20.20 -1.65
C LEU A 158 -24.75 20.95 -2.89
N ASP A 159 -24.62 22.27 -2.89
CA ASP A 159 -24.71 23.08 -4.12
C ASP A 159 -23.32 23.11 -4.76
N GLY A 160 -23.19 22.39 -5.88
CA GLY A 160 -21.93 22.23 -6.62
C GLY A 160 -21.65 23.28 -7.67
N ALA A 161 -22.55 24.24 -7.92
CA ALA A 161 -22.43 25.12 -9.09
C ALA A 161 -21.12 25.93 -9.10
N VAL A 162 -20.76 26.52 -7.95
CA VAL A 162 -19.53 27.31 -7.80
C VAL A 162 -18.30 26.41 -7.92
N PHE A 163 -18.30 25.26 -7.25
CA PHE A 163 -17.20 24.30 -7.30
C PHE A 163 -16.96 23.78 -8.72
N ILE A 164 -17.99 23.33 -9.42
CA ILE A 164 -17.86 22.77 -10.77
C ILE A 164 -17.27 23.82 -11.72
N ALA A 165 -17.75 25.06 -11.67
CA ALA A 165 -17.21 26.14 -12.49
C ALA A 165 -15.74 26.45 -12.17
N ALA A 166 -15.38 26.49 -10.87
CA ALA A 166 -14.01 26.73 -10.44
C ALA A 166 -13.06 25.59 -10.84
N CYS A 167 -13.48 24.33 -10.66
CA CYS A 167 -12.75 23.13 -11.05
C CYS A 167 -12.52 23.06 -12.56
N GLN A 168 -13.56 23.35 -13.36
CA GLN A 168 -13.42 23.34 -14.82
C GLN A 168 -12.45 24.43 -15.26
N LYS A 169 -12.54 25.63 -14.68
CA LYS A 169 -11.63 26.74 -14.98
C LYS A 169 -10.18 26.41 -14.60
N SER A 170 -9.94 25.77 -13.44
CA SER A 170 -8.59 25.46 -12.98
C SER A 170 -7.92 24.33 -13.77
N LYS A 171 -8.69 23.46 -14.41
CA LYS A 171 -8.20 22.33 -15.21
C LYS A 171 -8.19 22.58 -16.73
N SER A 172 -8.86 23.63 -17.21
CA SER A 172 -8.94 23.93 -18.65
C SER A 172 -7.70 24.68 -19.11
N SER A 173 -7.16 24.25 -20.24
CA SER A 173 -6.06 24.92 -20.93
C SER A 173 -6.54 26.19 -21.63
N GLU A 174 -5.64 27.17 -21.83
CA GLU A 174 -5.95 28.36 -22.66
C GLU A 174 -6.33 27.99 -24.11
N GLN A 175 -5.79 26.86 -24.61
CA GLN A 175 -6.11 26.27 -25.90
C GLN A 175 -6.53 24.80 -25.70
N PRO A 176 -7.83 24.51 -25.50
CA PRO A 176 -8.27 23.17 -25.18
C PRO A 176 -8.21 22.23 -26.38
N GLU A 177 -7.75 21.01 -26.15
CA GLU A 177 -7.78 19.93 -27.16
C GLU A 177 -9.22 19.43 -27.41
N GLU A 178 -9.45 18.75 -28.54
CA GLU A 178 -10.74 18.14 -28.83
C GLU A 178 -11.09 17.09 -27.76
N GLY A 179 -12.27 17.21 -27.14
CA GLY A 179 -12.69 16.34 -26.03
C GLY A 179 -12.18 16.75 -24.64
N GLU A 180 -11.36 17.81 -24.52
CA GLU A 180 -10.86 18.29 -23.23
C GLU A 180 -12.01 18.78 -22.34
N ALA A 181 -12.96 19.54 -22.90
CA ALA A 181 -14.07 20.11 -22.15
C ALA A 181 -14.95 19.02 -21.53
N GLU A 182 -15.30 17.98 -22.30
CA GLU A 182 -16.09 16.84 -21.82
C GLU A 182 -15.33 16.04 -20.76
N ARG A 183 -14.02 15.82 -20.97
CA ARG A 183 -13.15 15.12 -20.01
C ARG A 183 -13.07 15.88 -18.69
N VAL A 184 -12.77 17.18 -18.74
CA VAL A 184 -12.66 18.06 -17.57
C VAL A 184 -14.00 18.15 -16.83
N ALA A 185 -15.11 18.25 -17.55
CA ALA A 185 -16.45 18.21 -16.94
C ALA A 185 -16.70 16.89 -16.20
N GLY A 186 -16.33 15.75 -16.79
CA GLY A 186 -16.44 14.43 -16.15
C GLY A 186 -15.60 14.30 -14.88
N GLU A 187 -14.36 14.80 -14.88
CA GLU A 187 -13.49 14.82 -13.71
C GLU A 187 -14.06 15.69 -12.57
N CYS A 188 -14.49 16.91 -12.90
CA CYS A 188 -15.07 17.81 -11.90
C CYS A 188 -16.39 17.27 -11.34
N GLN A 189 -17.20 16.60 -12.16
CA GLN A 189 -18.41 15.94 -11.69
C GLN A 189 -18.08 14.73 -10.79
N CYS A 190 -17.05 13.94 -11.14
CA CYS A 190 -16.57 12.87 -10.28
C CYS A 190 -16.14 13.40 -8.91
N GLN A 191 -15.33 14.46 -8.89
CA GLN A 191 -14.88 15.06 -7.65
C GLN A 191 -16.06 15.55 -6.82
N PHE A 192 -16.99 16.32 -7.41
CA PHE A 192 -18.17 16.83 -6.71
C PHE A 192 -19.00 15.69 -6.08
N ASN A 193 -19.32 14.66 -6.86
CA ASN A 193 -20.09 13.52 -6.37
C ASN A 193 -19.39 12.83 -5.19
N ARG A 194 -18.06 12.73 -5.26
CA ARG A 194 -17.27 12.09 -4.20
C ARG A 194 -17.16 12.97 -2.96
N LEU A 195 -16.99 14.28 -3.09
CA LEU A 195 -16.99 15.23 -1.98
C LEU A 195 -18.30 15.12 -1.16
N GLN A 196 -19.45 14.98 -1.84
CA GLN A 196 -20.73 14.70 -1.17
C GLN A 196 -20.70 13.36 -0.42
N ALA A 197 -20.13 12.33 -1.04
CA ALA A 197 -20.10 10.99 -0.46
C ALA A 197 -19.17 10.89 0.76
N ILE A 198 -18.12 11.72 0.85
CA ILE A 198 -17.21 11.76 2.01
C ILE A 198 -17.65 12.76 3.09
N GLY A 199 -18.81 13.40 2.91
CA GLY A 199 -19.43 14.23 3.94
C GLY A 199 -18.92 15.67 4.02
N PHE A 200 -18.36 16.22 2.93
CA PHE A 200 -18.01 17.64 2.88
C PHE A 200 -19.21 18.50 3.27
N THR A 201 -18.97 19.55 4.05
CA THR A 201 -19.97 20.60 4.28
C THR A 201 -19.97 21.60 3.13
N GLN A 202 -21.03 22.40 2.99
CA GLN A 202 -21.03 23.48 2.00
C GLN A 202 -19.89 24.47 2.25
N ALA A 203 -19.54 24.74 3.52
CA ALA A 203 -18.43 25.63 3.86
C ALA A 203 -17.07 25.08 3.38
N ASP A 204 -16.85 23.76 3.53
CA ASP A 204 -15.63 23.11 3.04
C ASP A 204 -15.56 23.17 1.51
N LEU A 205 -16.68 22.91 0.83
CA LEU A 205 -16.78 22.96 -0.62
C LEU A 205 -16.53 24.37 -1.16
N ASP A 206 -17.14 25.39 -0.54
CA ASP A 206 -16.99 26.78 -0.93
C ASP A 206 -15.55 27.27 -0.67
N GLN A 207 -14.96 26.89 0.46
CA GLN A 207 -13.58 27.21 0.78
C GLN A 207 -12.60 26.57 -0.21
N TYR A 208 -12.79 25.29 -0.54
CA TYR A 208 -11.97 24.61 -1.53
C TYR A 208 -12.17 25.21 -2.93
N ALA A 209 -13.40 25.48 -3.36
CA ALA A 209 -13.69 26.13 -4.64
C ALA A 209 -13.00 27.50 -4.77
N ALA A 210 -13.00 28.30 -3.70
CA ALA A 210 -12.29 29.58 -3.67
C ALA A 210 -10.77 29.41 -3.85
N SER A 211 -10.19 28.34 -3.30
CA SER A 211 -8.76 28.05 -3.40
C SER A 211 -8.26 27.71 -4.79
N LEU A 212 -9.18 27.30 -5.68
CA LEU A 212 -8.87 27.02 -7.09
C LEU A 212 -8.69 28.32 -7.92
N GLY A 213 -8.95 29.49 -7.33
CA GLY A 213 -8.75 30.79 -7.95
C GLY A 213 -7.34 31.35 -7.77
N GLU A 214 -6.89 32.17 -8.72
CA GLU A 214 -5.52 32.72 -8.78
C GLU A 214 -5.13 33.63 -7.61
N ASN A 215 -6.10 34.20 -6.88
CA ASN A 215 -5.86 35.20 -5.83
C ASN A 215 -6.40 34.76 -4.46
N PHE A 216 -6.38 33.46 -4.17
CA PHE A 216 -6.82 32.95 -2.88
C PHE A 216 -5.82 33.31 -1.77
N GLU A 217 -6.29 33.98 -0.72
CA GLU A 217 -5.49 34.23 0.47
C GLU A 217 -5.51 33.00 1.37
N TYR A 218 -4.39 32.27 1.40
CA TYR A 218 -4.28 31.05 2.19
C TYR A 218 -4.39 31.35 3.69
N PRO A 219 -5.25 30.62 4.43
CA PRO A 219 -5.35 30.78 5.88
C PRO A 219 -4.02 30.51 6.58
N SER A 220 -3.73 31.31 7.61
CA SER A 220 -2.54 31.15 8.46
C SER A 220 -2.91 30.96 9.94
N GLY A 221 -1.97 30.45 10.72
CA GLY A 221 -2.16 30.21 12.16
C GLY A 221 -3.16 29.07 12.41
N ASP A 222 -4.08 29.24 13.36
CA ASP A 222 -5.02 28.17 13.76
C ASP A 222 -5.96 27.72 12.63
N LYS A 223 -6.18 28.58 11.63
CA LYS A 223 -7.02 28.25 10.46
C LYS A 223 -6.28 27.46 9.39
N GLU A 224 -4.95 27.46 9.42
CA GLU A 224 -4.11 26.74 8.45
C GLU A 224 -4.34 25.23 8.53
N LYS A 225 -4.40 24.67 9.74
CA LYS A 225 -4.63 23.23 9.95
C LYS A 225 -6.00 22.77 9.41
N ALA A 226 -7.05 23.55 9.68
CA ALA A 226 -8.39 23.25 9.19
C ALA A 226 -8.43 23.29 7.66
N TRP A 227 -7.78 24.30 7.07
CA TRP A 227 -7.63 24.40 5.62
C TRP A 227 -6.84 23.23 5.02
N GLN A 228 -5.72 22.85 5.61
CA GLN A 228 -4.91 21.71 5.16
C GLN A 228 -5.74 20.43 5.17
N ALA A 229 -6.54 20.19 6.20
CA ALA A 229 -7.42 19.02 6.25
C ALA A 229 -8.42 18.98 5.09
N VAL A 230 -9.11 20.09 4.80
CA VAL A 230 -10.04 20.21 3.66
C VAL A 230 -9.32 20.00 2.33
N SER A 231 -8.18 20.68 2.14
CA SER A 231 -7.39 20.60 0.91
C SER A 231 -6.87 19.18 0.66
N THR A 232 -6.37 18.49 1.68
CA THR A 232 -5.90 17.10 1.57
C THR A 232 -7.03 16.16 1.17
N GLN A 233 -8.20 16.24 1.81
CA GLN A 233 -9.33 15.38 1.44
C GLN A 233 -9.84 15.64 0.01
N ALA A 234 -9.81 16.89 -0.43
CA ALA A 234 -10.18 17.24 -1.79
C ALA A 234 -9.14 16.76 -2.81
N SER A 235 -7.85 16.84 -2.48
CA SER A 235 -6.74 16.30 -3.28
C SER A 235 -6.81 14.78 -3.40
N ASP A 236 -7.09 14.08 -2.30
CA ASP A 236 -7.32 12.62 -2.30
C ASP A 236 -8.52 12.25 -3.19
N THR A 237 -9.58 13.07 -3.16
CA THR A 237 -10.76 12.90 -4.02
C THR A 237 -10.42 13.10 -5.49
N ALA A 238 -9.62 14.12 -5.81
CA ALA A 238 -9.13 14.37 -7.17
C ALA A 238 -8.30 13.19 -7.69
N THR A 239 -7.36 12.71 -6.88
CA THR A 239 -6.53 11.54 -7.20
C THR A 239 -7.39 10.30 -7.41
N GLY A 240 -8.39 10.07 -6.56
CA GLY A 240 -9.30 8.94 -6.73
C GLY A 240 -10.10 8.98 -8.03
N CYS A 241 -10.51 10.16 -8.50
CA CYS A 241 -11.13 10.31 -9.82
C CYS A 241 -10.17 10.00 -10.98
N ASP A 242 -8.89 10.34 -10.82
CA ASP A 242 -7.85 9.94 -11.78
C ASP A 242 -7.62 8.42 -11.77
N VAL A 243 -7.72 7.77 -10.61
CA VAL A 243 -7.68 6.30 -10.49
C VAL A 243 -8.88 5.66 -11.19
N VAL A 244 -10.11 6.14 -10.93
CA VAL A 244 -11.33 5.63 -11.59
C VAL A 244 -11.26 5.74 -13.12
N SER A 245 -10.68 6.85 -13.62
CA SER A 245 -10.53 7.06 -15.07
C SER A 245 -9.34 6.31 -15.68
N GLY A 246 -8.54 5.60 -14.88
CA GLY A 246 -7.37 4.85 -15.33
C GLY A 246 -6.16 5.73 -15.67
N LYS A 247 -6.17 7.01 -15.28
CA LYS A 247 -5.05 7.94 -15.48
C LYS A 247 -3.94 7.77 -14.45
N SER A 248 -4.32 7.30 -13.27
CA SER A 248 -3.40 7.10 -12.16
C SER A 248 -3.70 5.78 -11.45
N GLN A 249 -2.79 5.41 -10.55
CA GLN A 249 -2.97 4.36 -9.57
C GLN A 249 -2.55 4.93 -8.21
N TRP A 250 -3.09 4.38 -7.13
CA TRP A 250 -2.51 4.69 -5.81
C TRP A 250 -1.05 4.23 -5.80
N GLN A 251 -0.18 5.07 -5.24
CA GLN A 251 1.25 4.76 -5.18
C GLN A 251 1.45 3.48 -4.34
N PRO A 252 2.40 2.61 -4.71
CA PRO A 252 2.74 1.46 -3.89
C PRO A 252 3.29 1.92 -2.53
N ALA A 253 3.29 0.98 -1.57
CA ALA A 253 3.69 1.20 -0.19
C ALA A 253 5.19 1.48 0.03
N TYR A 254 5.99 1.39 -1.03
CA TYR A 254 7.43 1.56 -0.98
C TYR A 254 7.85 2.76 -1.83
N PHE A 255 8.82 3.49 -1.31
CA PHE A 255 9.52 4.56 -2.02
C PHE A 255 10.84 3.99 -2.50
N ASN A 256 11.34 4.49 -3.62
CA ASN A 256 12.66 4.10 -4.09
C ASN A 256 13.63 5.23 -3.75
N HIS A 257 14.43 5.07 -2.70
CA HIS A 257 15.45 6.04 -2.31
C HIS A 257 16.87 5.68 -2.79
N GLY A 258 17.05 4.52 -3.43
CA GLY A 258 18.33 4.10 -3.97
C GLY A 258 18.29 3.84 -5.48
N ASP A 259 19.48 3.91 -6.08
CA ASP A 259 19.67 3.77 -7.52
C ASP A 259 20.27 2.41 -7.91
N GLN A 260 20.53 1.53 -6.94
CA GLN A 260 21.16 0.24 -7.21
C GLN A 260 20.14 -0.79 -7.71
N PRO A 261 20.52 -1.62 -8.70
CA PRO A 261 19.73 -2.79 -9.06
C PRO A 261 19.54 -3.71 -7.85
N GLN A 262 18.30 -4.07 -7.57
CA GLN A 262 17.98 -4.96 -6.47
C GLN A 262 18.22 -6.42 -6.87
N GLN A 263 18.68 -7.22 -5.91
CA GLN A 263 18.65 -8.67 -5.97
C GLN A 263 17.62 -9.21 -4.98
N ARG A 264 17.15 -10.44 -5.23
CA ARG A 264 16.26 -11.12 -4.29
C ARG A 264 17.03 -11.51 -3.03
N LEU A 265 16.54 -11.13 -1.86
CA LEU A 265 17.15 -11.46 -0.56
C LEU A 265 16.20 -12.28 0.31
N ASP A 266 16.78 -12.95 1.32
CA ASP A 266 16.05 -13.50 2.46
C ASP A 266 16.11 -12.52 3.63
N PHE A 267 14.94 -12.02 4.04
CA PHE A 267 14.80 -11.00 5.08
C PHE A 267 14.37 -11.55 6.45
N ASN A 268 14.08 -12.86 6.56
CA ASN A 268 13.42 -13.41 7.76
C ASN A 268 14.24 -13.16 9.03
N ASP A 269 15.53 -13.46 8.99
CA ASP A 269 16.42 -13.33 10.12
C ASP A 269 16.68 -11.87 10.50
N PHE A 270 16.79 -10.98 9.50
CA PHE A 270 16.97 -9.55 9.70
C PHE A 270 15.74 -8.91 10.34
N VAL A 271 14.55 -9.14 9.78
CA VAL A 271 13.27 -8.60 10.29
C VAL A 271 12.97 -9.15 11.70
N ALA A 272 13.41 -10.36 12.02
CA ALA A 272 13.30 -10.91 13.38
C ALA A 272 14.25 -10.24 14.39
N ALA A 273 15.49 -9.92 13.99
CA ALA A 273 16.51 -9.35 14.88
C ALA A 273 16.37 -7.82 15.08
N CYS A 274 15.93 -7.12 14.04
CA CYS A 274 15.91 -5.66 13.99
C CYS A 274 15.01 -4.98 15.05
N PRO A 275 13.75 -5.41 15.31
CA PRO A 275 12.85 -4.68 16.21
C PRO A 275 13.30 -4.69 17.68
N ALA A 276 14.19 -5.61 18.06
CA ALA A 276 14.70 -5.74 19.42
C ALA A 276 15.82 -4.73 19.74
N GLN A 277 16.33 -4.00 18.74
CA GLN A 277 17.48 -3.12 18.92
C GLN A 277 17.16 -1.92 19.81
N HIS A 278 17.98 -1.73 20.85
CA HIS A 278 17.78 -0.63 21.80
C HIS A 278 17.85 0.75 21.11
N PHE A 279 18.78 0.96 20.18
CA PHE A 279 18.92 2.24 19.48
C PHE A 279 17.70 2.56 18.60
N ILE A 280 17.04 1.54 18.04
CA ILE A 280 15.78 1.68 17.31
C ILE A 280 14.65 2.01 18.28
N LEU A 281 14.49 1.22 19.35
CA LEU A 281 13.42 1.40 20.34
C LEU A 281 13.51 2.74 21.09
N THR A 282 14.70 3.30 21.26
CA THR A 282 14.89 4.60 21.94
C THR A 282 14.81 5.81 21.02
N ASN A 283 14.65 5.60 19.70
CA ASN A 283 14.39 6.69 18.77
C ASN A 283 13.04 7.34 19.08
N ARG A 284 13.02 8.68 19.15
CA ARG A 284 11.83 9.48 19.48
C ARG A 284 10.63 9.26 18.54
N LYS A 285 10.87 8.92 17.27
CA LYS A 285 9.82 8.63 16.29
C LYS A 285 9.32 7.18 16.36
N VAL A 286 10.09 6.27 16.96
CA VAL A 286 9.79 4.83 16.98
C VAL A 286 9.17 4.45 18.32
N GLY A 287 9.95 4.37 19.40
CA GLY A 287 9.47 4.26 20.78
C GLY A 287 8.49 3.12 21.12
N SER A 288 8.26 2.15 20.24
CA SER A 288 7.43 0.97 20.48
C SER A 288 7.90 -0.21 19.62
N PRO A 289 7.65 -1.47 20.04
CA PRO A 289 8.03 -2.66 19.26
C PRO A 289 7.40 -2.72 17.87
N ASP A 290 6.15 -2.28 17.70
CA ASP A 290 5.44 -2.36 16.42
C ASP A 290 5.87 -1.26 15.45
N ARG A 291 6.15 -0.05 15.95
CA ARG A 291 6.80 0.99 15.15
C ARG A 291 8.22 0.58 14.78
N ALA A 292 8.93 -0.13 15.67
CA ALA A 292 10.24 -0.68 15.34
C ALA A 292 10.13 -1.74 14.24
N LEU A 293 9.13 -2.64 14.31
CA LEU A 293 8.86 -3.61 13.24
C LEU A 293 8.58 -2.93 11.89
N SER A 294 7.78 -1.86 11.88
CA SER A 294 7.51 -1.08 10.66
C SER A 294 8.78 -0.42 10.11
N LEU A 295 9.61 0.19 10.97
CA LEU A 295 10.92 0.73 10.55
C LEU A 295 11.82 -0.37 9.98
N CYS A 296 11.85 -1.54 10.60
CA CYS A 296 12.64 -2.68 10.13
C CYS A 296 12.17 -3.22 8.78
N GLY A 297 10.86 -3.20 8.50
CA GLY A 297 10.31 -3.48 7.18
C GLY A 297 10.79 -2.48 6.13
N CYS A 298 10.76 -1.18 6.48
CA CYS A 298 11.33 -0.13 5.62
C CYS A 298 12.83 -0.33 5.38
N LEU A 299 13.63 -0.56 6.43
CA LEU A 299 15.06 -0.83 6.30
C LEU A 299 15.32 -2.03 5.39
N ALA A 300 14.59 -3.13 5.58
CA ALA A 300 14.72 -4.32 4.73
C ALA A 300 14.45 -4.00 3.25
N ARG A 301 13.50 -3.10 2.95
CA ARG A 301 13.22 -2.63 1.58
C ARG A 301 14.31 -1.72 1.04
N GLU A 302 14.81 -0.81 1.86
CA GLU A 302 15.77 0.21 1.42
C GLU A 302 17.18 -0.35 1.22
N MET A 303 17.62 -1.31 2.03
CA MET A 303 18.98 -1.84 1.98
C MET A 303 19.41 -2.38 0.60
N PRO A 304 18.60 -3.20 -0.09
CA PRO A 304 18.90 -3.62 -1.48
C PRO A 304 19.09 -2.45 -2.44
N THR A 305 18.35 -1.34 -2.27
CA THR A 305 18.45 -0.15 -3.14
C THR A 305 19.77 0.61 -2.93
N GLN A 306 20.41 0.41 -1.76
CA GLN A 306 21.74 0.93 -1.42
C GLN A 306 22.88 -0.03 -1.84
N GLY A 307 22.55 -1.13 -2.52
CA GLY A 307 23.53 -2.12 -3.02
C GLY A 307 23.92 -3.18 -2.00
N VAL A 308 23.16 -3.32 -0.90
CA VAL A 308 23.41 -4.35 0.11
C VAL A 308 22.95 -5.70 -0.43
N ALA A 309 23.91 -6.62 -0.55
CA ALA A 309 23.69 -8.01 -0.94
C ALA A 309 23.32 -8.90 0.27
N GLN A 310 23.06 -10.19 0.03
CA GLN A 310 22.69 -11.13 1.11
C GLN A 310 23.78 -11.20 2.17
N GLU A 311 25.07 -11.23 1.77
CA GLU A 311 26.19 -11.27 2.72
C GLU A 311 26.20 -10.04 3.64
N GLY A 312 25.88 -8.86 3.10
CA GLY A 312 25.77 -7.64 3.89
C GLY A 312 24.57 -7.65 4.83
N LEU A 313 23.42 -8.16 4.37
CA LEU A 313 22.22 -8.32 5.20
C LEU A 313 22.45 -9.31 6.35
N ASP A 314 23.16 -10.41 6.09
CA ASP A 314 23.53 -11.42 7.08
C ASP A 314 24.50 -10.83 8.12
N LEU A 315 25.47 -10.01 7.69
CA LEU A 315 26.38 -9.30 8.60
C LEU A 315 25.63 -8.31 9.49
N LEU A 316 24.70 -7.53 8.94
CA LEU A 316 23.84 -6.65 9.74
C LEU A 316 22.97 -7.41 10.71
N THR A 317 22.50 -8.59 10.32
CA THR A 317 21.72 -9.45 11.21
C THR A 317 22.55 -9.94 12.39
N GLN A 318 23.80 -10.39 12.15
CA GLN A 318 24.73 -10.75 13.22
C GLN A 318 25.03 -9.54 14.12
N TYR A 319 25.24 -8.38 13.53
CA TYR A 319 25.47 -7.13 14.25
C TYR A 319 24.28 -6.78 15.17
N TYR A 320 23.05 -6.85 14.66
CA TYR A 320 21.85 -6.65 15.46
C TYR A 320 21.65 -7.74 16.52
N ARG A 321 22.17 -8.95 16.32
CA ARG A 321 22.16 -9.98 17.36
C ARG A 321 23.25 -9.80 18.43
N ASP A 322 24.00 -8.69 18.37
CA ASP A 322 25.18 -8.43 19.20
C ASP A 322 26.26 -9.53 19.05
N GLU A 323 26.29 -10.25 17.91
CA GLU A 323 27.24 -11.33 17.65
C GLU A 323 28.60 -10.82 17.16
N ILE A 324 28.62 -9.64 16.56
CA ILE A 324 29.82 -8.93 16.07
C ILE A 324 29.77 -7.47 16.48
N ALA A 325 30.94 -6.84 16.66
CA ALA A 325 31.04 -5.40 16.97
C ALA A 325 31.17 -4.56 15.69
N ASP A 326 30.96 -3.24 15.80
CA ASP A 326 31.14 -2.27 14.70
C ASP A 326 32.46 -2.49 13.95
N ALA A 327 33.56 -2.65 14.67
CA ALA A 327 34.89 -2.82 14.09
C ALA A 327 35.04 -4.13 13.28
N ASP A 328 34.36 -5.19 13.69
CA ASP A 328 34.36 -6.48 12.98
C ASP A 328 33.49 -6.42 11.72
N LEU A 329 32.41 -5.63 11.77
CA LEU A 329 31.57 -5.36 10.61
C LEU A 329 32.32 -4.50 9.60
N GLU A 330 32.93 -3.39 10.01
CA GLU A 330 33.73 -2.51 9.14
C GLU A 330 34.93 -3.22 8.52
N ALA A 331 35.55 -4.16 9.23
CA ALA A 331 36.64 -4.96 8.70
C ALA A 331 36.21 -5.92 7.58
N GLN A 332 34.95 -6.37 7.61
CA GLN A 332 34.38 -7.28 6.60
C GLN A 332 33.73 -6.51 5.44
N ASP A 333 33.01 -5.42 5.76
CA ASP A 333 32.44 -4.50 4.78
C ASP A 333 32.46 -3.06 5.33
N ALA A 334 33.45 -2.30 4.88
CA ALA A 334 33.67 -0.92 5.31
C ALA A 334 32.55 0.06 4.92
N ASN A 335 31.67 -0.29 3.97
CA ASN A 335 30.61 0.60 3.51
C ASN A 335 29.23 0.23 4.07
N LEU A 336 29.09 -0.93 4.73
CA LEU A 336 27.81 -1.47 5.15
C LEU A 336 27.08 -0.57 6.15
N LEU A 337 27.79 -0.02 7.16
CA LEU A 337 27.19 0.95 8.09
C LEU A 337 26.81 2.26 7.40
N THR A 338 27.58 2.70 6.39
CA THR A 338 27.22 3.90 5.61
C THR A 338 25.95 3.67 4.78
N ALA A 339 25.77 2.49 4.20
CA ALA A 339 24.54 2.12 3.49
C ALA A 339 23.35 2.03 4.44
N HIS A 340 23.56 1.41 5.60
CA HIS A 340 22.58 1.33 6.68
C HIS A 340 22.12 2.71 7.18
N ASP A 341 23.05 3.65 7.38
CA ASP A 341 22.73 5.00 7.86
C ASP A 341 21.88 5.76 6.83
N LYS A 342 22.19 5.64 5.54
CA LYS A 342 21.37 6.22 4.45
C LYS A 342 19.97 5.63 4.40
N ALA A 343 19.85 4.30 4.51
CA ALA A 343 18.57 3.63 4.56
C ALA A 343 17.76 4.07 5.79
N SER A 344 18.44 4.21 6.94
CA SER A 344 17.84 4.68 8.18
C SER A 344 17.33 6.11 8.07
N GLU A 345 18.12 7.02 7.47
CA GLU A 345 17.71 8.41 7.22
C GLU A 345 16.47 8.46 6.30
N ALA A 346 16.51 7.74 5.17
CA ALA A 346 15.40 7.66 4.23
C ALA A 346 14.10 7.17 4.90
N CYS A 347 14.18 6.08 5.66
CA CYS A 347 13.03 5.53 6.39
C CYS A 347 12.53 6.47 7.50
N LEU A 348 13.45 7.08 8.27
CA LEU A 348 13.10 7.96 9.37
C LEU A 348 12.52 9.30 8.92
N ASP A 349 12.91 9.79 7.75
CA ASP A 349 12.36 11.03 7.18
C ASP A 349 10.88 10.88 6.84
N GLN A 350 10.49 9.73 6.31
CA GLN A 350 9.08 9.41 6.03
C GLN A 350 8.29 9.05 7.29
N PHE A 351 8.96 8.54 8.33
CA PHE A 351 8.30 8.08 9.54
C PHE A 351 7.50 9.23 10.21
N PRO A 352 6.18 9.11 10.35
CA PRO A 352 5.35 10.15 10.94
C PRO A 352 5.77 10.37 12.39
N ALA A 353 5.67 11.62 12.86
CA ALA A 353 5.89 11.91 14.28
C ALA A 353 4.85 11.14 15.13
N LYS A 354 5.26 10.76 16.34
CA LYS A 354 4.35 10.18 17.34
C LYS A 354 3.22 11.13 17.73
#